data_AF-A0A5R9K944-F1
#
_entry.id   AF-A0A5R9K944-F1
#
_cell.length_a   1.000
_cell.length_b   1.000
_cell.length_c   1.000
_cell.angle_alpha   90.00
_cell.angle_beta   90.00
_cell.angle_gamma   90.00
#
_symmetry.space_group_name_H-M   'P 1'
#
loop_
_entity.id
_entity.type
_entity.pdbx_description
1 polymer ?
#
loop_
_entity_poly.entity_id
_entity_poly.type
_entity_poly.pdbx_seq_one_letter_code
_entity_poly.pdbx_strand_id
1 'polypeptide(L)'
;MPVRVFVYGLKFLNLYACLALLIKNNYKNYILAALILPVWWAYYNEDSILISIQLLYSGILPLLTFTLLRDEERFKVAQWYIKFFIFLLIVGLPIYFLINLVDIPPLFSIQRGEAGKGRVYDNYFFFYWTRLGVKNRFSSVFDEPGVVGTIVPIIMFYYRRMLSRFEFWILTIAGILSLSLFFLIVFLPVIYFSNTRLLKAKQLAFRLAFSVVFICISYVSFVLAARSTKDDPVLSLKIYNRFEWQNGWIVGIVNNRDTAIRGFESLYQGFLSESNTDLLTGKGKDYMLKVYGGSTLSYRVFVLERGILILFYLIFLFAYLHPWRKYFIFSCISMLILMLVFFQRPMLYSLNYFLIVYVGLELFEMQARFNSKKLDSKNEDSTHYSISR
;
A
#
# COMPACT_ATOMS: atom_id res chain seq x y z
N MET A 1 -30.22 2.53 1.58
CA MET A 1 -30.59 1.47 2.55
C MET A 1 -29.95 0.11 2.24
N PRO A 2 -30.04 -0.48 1.04
CA PRO A 2 -29.58 -1.86 0.79
C PRO A 2 -28.06 -2.06 0.93
N VAL A 3 -27.24 -1.10 0.49
CA VAL A 3 -25.77 -1.19 0.61
C VAL A 3 -25.31 -1.21 2.07
N ARG A 4 -25.95 -0.42 2.95
CA ARG A 4 -25.61 -0.42 4.38
C ARG A 4 -25.95 -1.77 5.02
N VAL A 5 -27.14 -2.30 4.74
CA VAL A 5 -27.56 -3.63 5.23
C VAL A 5 -26.59 -4.71 4.76
N PHE A 6 -26.21 -4.70 3.48
CA PHE A 6 -25.21 -5.62 2.94
C PHE A 6 -23.86 -5.52 3.66
N VAL A 7 -23.34 -4.30 3.86
CA VAL A 7 -22.09 -4.08 4.58
C VAL A 7 -22.17 -4.56 6.02
N TYR A 8 -23.26 -4.28 6.75
CA TYR A 8 -23.44 -4.78 8.11
C TYR A 8 -23.57 -6.30 8.16
N GLY A 9 -24.27 -6.91 7.18
CA GLY A 9 -24.35 -8.36 7.04
C GLY A 9 -22.98 -9.01 6.85
N LEU A 10 -22.13 -8.46 5.98
CA LEU A 10 -20.75 -8.94 5.81
C LEU A 10 -19.92 -8.81 7.09
N LYS A 11 -20.08 -7.71 7.83
CA LYS A 11 -19.36 -7.53 9.09
C LYS A 11 -19.87 -8.50 10.18
N PHE A 12 -21.16 -8.79 10.22
CA PHE A 12 -21.73 -9.79 11.13
C PHE A 12 -21.21 -11.20 10.81
N LEU A 13 -21.17 -11.57 9.52
CA LEU A 13 -20.58 -12.83 9.08
C LEU A 13 -19.10 -12.94 9.46
N ASN A 14 -18.34 -11.84 9.35
CA ASN A 14 -16.95 -11.81 9.76
C ASN A 14 -16.78 -12.00 11.28
N LEU A 15 -17.64 -11.38 12.10
CA LEU A 15 -17.65 -11.60 13.55
C LEU A 15 -17.95 -13.06 13.88
N TYR A 16 -18.98 -13.65 13.26
CA TYR A 16 -19.33 -15.05 13.45
C TYR A 16 -18.16 -15.97 13.05
N ALA A 17 -17.54 -15.71 11.90
CA ALA A 17 -16.37 -16.46 11.44
C ALA A 17 -15.19 -16.34 12.41
N CYS A 18 -14.93 -15.14 12.94
CA CYS A 18 -13.89 -14.91 13.94
C CYS A 18 -14.13 -15.76 15.20
N LEU A 19 -15.36 -15.74 15.74
CA LEU A 19 -15.74 -16.53 16.91
C LEU A 19 -15.59 -18.03 16.64
N ALA A 20 -16.02 -18.51 15.48
CA ALA A 20 -15.87 -19.91 15.09
C ALA A 20 -14.39 -20.33 15.00
N LEU A 21 -13.54 -19.47 14.40
CA LEU A 21 -12.11 -19.71 14.27
C LEU A 21 -11.35 -19.61 15.61
N LEU A 22 -11.88 -18.89 16.60
CA LEU A 22 -11.29 -18.82 17.94
C LEU A 22 -11.50 -20.11 18.76
N ILE A 23 -12.52 -20.91 18.45
CA ILE A 23 -12.84 -22.12 19.22
C ILE A 23 -11.90 -23.28 18.86
N LYS A 24 -11.52 -23.40 17.58
CA LYS A 24 -10.64 -24.46 17.08
C LYS A 24 -9.58 -23.90 16.14
N ASN A 25 -8.45 -23.51 16.71
CA ASN A 25 -7.28 -23.07 15.97
C ASN A 25 -5.96 -23.61 16.49
N ASN A 26 -4.89 -23.39 15.72
CA ASN A 26 -3.54 -23.69 16.13
C ASN A 26 -2.99 -22.56 17.02
N TYR A 27 -2.20 -22.92 18.03
CA TYR A 27 -1.47 -22.01 18.91
C TYR A 27 -0.70 -20.90 18.16
N LYS A 28 -0.09 -21.23 17.01
CA LYS A 28 0.62 -20.23 16.18
C LYS A 28 -0.30 -19.09 15.72
N ASN A 29 -1.55 -19.41 15.39
CA ASN A 29 -2.52 -18.43 14.93
C ASN A 29 -3.02 -17.54 16.09
N TYR A 30 -3.13 -18.12 17.29
CA TYR A 30 -3.44 -17.33 18.49
C TYR A 30 -2.32 -16.35 18.85
N ILE A 31 -1.05 -16.76 18.76
CA ILE A 31 0.09 -15.82 18.95
C ILE A 31 -0.01 -14.68 17.93
N LEU A 32 -0.24 -14.99 16.67
CA LEU A 32 -0.35 -13.98 15.62
C LEU A 32 -1.52 -13.02 15.87
N ALA A 33 -2.69 -13.53 16.28
CA ALA A 33 -3.83 -12.70 16.64
C ALA A 33 -3.52 -11.80 17.85
N ALA A 34 -2.84 -12.32 18.87
CA ALA A 34 -2.41 -11.55 20.04
C ALA A 34 -1.43 -10.42 19.66
N LEU A 35 -0.51 -10.67 18.73
CA LEU A 35 0.40 -9.65 18.17
C LEU A 35 -0.34 -8.58 17.34
N ILE A 36 -1.55 -8.83 16.89
CA ILE A 36 -2.33 -7.83 16.16
C ILE A 36 -3.18 -6.96 17.09
N LEU A 37 -3.57 -7.44 18.27
CA LEU A 37 -4.43 -6.69 19.19
C LEU A 37 -3.91 -5.26 19.51
N PRO A 38 -2.61 -5.05 19.80
CA PRO A 38 -2.12 -3.70 20.10
C PRO A 38 -2.24 -2.71 18.93
N VAL A 39 -2.37 -3.21 17.68
CA VAL A 39 -2.59 -2.37 16.49
C VAL A 39 -3.92 -1.63 16.55
N TRP A 40 -4.88 -2.10 17.36
CA TRP A 40 -6.11 -1.35 17.63
C TRP A 40 -5.85 0.06 18.15
N TRP A 41 -4.75 0.30 18.86
CA TRP A 41 -4.37 1.65 19.29
C TRP A 41 -4.35 2.66 18.12
N ALA A 42 -3.95 2.23 16.92
CA ALA A 42 -3.97 3.07 15.71
C ALA A 42 -5.38 3.51 15.26
N TYR A 43 -6.44 2.96 15.85
CA TYR A 43 -7.83 3.30 15.58
C TYR A 43 -8.53 3.96 16.75
N TYR A 44 -7.88 4.10 17.91
CA TYR A 44 -8.46 4.71 19.10
C TYR A 44 -8.80 6.19 18.86
N ASN A 45 -10.03 6.57 19.21
CA ASN A 45 -10.56 7.93 19.18
C ASN A 45 -10.92 8.35 20.62
N GLU A 46 -10.29 9.42 21.09
CA GLU A 46 -10.39 9.92 22.46
C GLU A 46 -11.78 10.43 22.83
N ASP A 47 -12.52 11.02 21.87
CA ASP A 47 -13.79 11.69 22.16
C ASP A 47 -14.95 10.70 22.32
N SER A 48 -14.84 9.50 21.75
CA SER A 48 -15.96 8.57 21.71
C SER A 48 -15.52 7.11 21.71
N ILE A 49 -15.87 6.44 22.80
CA ILE A 49 -15.74 4.99 22.96
C ILE A 49 -16.55 4.26 21.88
N LEU A 50 -17.76 4.73 21.55
CA LEU A 50 -18.61 4.11 20.52
C LEU A 50 -17.95 4.16 19.13
N ILE A 51 -17.34 5.29 18.77
CA ILE A 51 -16.58 5.41 17.51
C ILE A 51 -15.36 4.48 17.54
N SER A 52 -14.64 4.42 18.66
CA SER A 52 -13.50 3.51 18.85
C SER A 52 -13.89 2.03 18.67
N ILE A 53 -15.03 1.61 19.23
CA ILE A 53 -15.58 0.26 19.06
C ILE A 53 -15.98 0.01 17.60
N GLN A 54 -16.65 0.97 16.97
CA GLN A 54 -17.03 0.86 15.56
C GLN A 54 -15.80 0.72 14.64
N LEU A 55 -14.72 1.42 14.96
CA LEU A 55 -13.45 1.36 14.23
C LEU A 55 -12.71 0.05 14.49
N LEU A 56 -12.70 -0.48 15.72
CA LEU A 56 -12.22 -1.83 16.00
C LEU A 56 -12.95 -2.86 15.14
N TYR A 57 -14.28 -2.80 15.16
CA TYR A 57 -15.13 -3.71 14.41
C TYR A 57 -14.92 -3.60 12.89
N SER A 58 -14.62 -2.40 12.39
CA SER A 58 -14.47 -2.18 10.94
C SER A 58 -13.05 -2.39 10.42
N GLY A 59 -12.03 -2.16 11.26
CA GLY A 59 -10.61 -2.22 10.86
C GLY A 59 -9.88 -3.44 11.39
N ILE A 60 -9.96 -3.69 12.70
CA ILE A 60 -9.16 -4.72 13.38
C ILE A 60 -9.81 -6.10 13.32
N LEU A 61 -11.14 -6.20 13.44
CA LEU A 61 -11.81 -7.50 13.40
C LEU A 61 -11.50 -8.30 12.11
N PRO A 62 -11.58 -7.74 10.89
CA PRO A 62 -11.14 -8.44 9.68
C PRO A 62 -9.69 -8.90 9.72
N LEU A 63 -8.81 -8.11 10.35
CA LEU A 63 -7.40 -8.44 10.49
C LEU A 63 -7.20 -9.64 11.42
N LEU A 64 -7.89 -9.64 12.56
CA LEU A 64 -7.91 -10.76 13.49
C LEU A 64 -8.44 -12.03 12.84
N THR A 65 -9.60 -11.96 12.17
CA THR A 65 -10.16 -13.10 11.44
C THR A 65 -9.17 -13.64 10.43
N PHE A 66 -8.52 -12.78 9.66
CA PHE A 66 -7.49 -13.18 8.70
C PHE A 66 -6.31 -13.89 9.38
N THR A 67 -5.83 -13.40 10.53
CA THR A 67 -4.78 -14.07 11.30
C THR A 67 -5.20 -15.39 11.94
N LEU A 68 -6.50 -15.71 11.97
CA LEU A 68 -6.98 -17.00 12.46
C LEU A 68 -7.21 -18.02 11.33
N LEU A 69 -7.19 -17.60 10.07
CA LEU A 69 -7.32 -18.54 8.94
C LEU A 69 -6.13 -19.52 8.87
N ARG A 70 -6.34 -20.67 8.22
CA ARG A 70 -5.24 -21.59 7.89
C ARG A 70 -4.35 -20.99 6.80
N ASP A 71 -3.09 -21.41 6.71
CA ASP A 71 -2.13 -20.86 5.73
C ASP A 71 -2.63 -20.96 4.28
N GLU A 72 -3.24 -22.09 3.91
CA GLU A 72 -3.83 -22.27 2.58
C GLU A 72 -4.98 -21.28 2.31
N GLU A 73 -5.79 -20.98 3.33
CA GLU A 73 -6.90 -20.05 3.21
C GLU A 73 -6.38 -18.61 3.11
N ARG A 74 -5.42 -18.21 3.96
CA ARG A 74 -4.75 -16.91 3.88
C ARG A 74 -4.14 -16.69 2.49
N PHE A 75 -3.48 -17.72 1.96
CA PHE A 75 -2.90 -17.69 0.63
C PHE A 75 -3.96 -17.49 -0.46
N LYS A 76 -5.08 -18.22 -0.39
CA LYS A 76 -6.22 -18.06 -1.33
C LYS A 76 -6.84 -16.67 -1.24
N VAL A 77 -7.04 -16.13 -0.04
CA VAL A 77 -7.60 -14.78 0.15
C VAL A 77 -6.65 -13.73 -0.48
N ALA A 78 -5.34 -13.86 -0.28
CA ALA A 78 -4.38 -12.97 -0.93
C ALA A 78 -4.37 -13.08 -2.46
N GLN A 79 -4.47 -14.30 -2.99
CA GLN A 79 -4.63 -14.52 -4.42
C GLN A 79 -5.88 -13.83 -4.97
N TRP A 80 -7.02 -14.04 -4.34
CA TRP A 80 -8.28 -13.43 -4.75
C TRP A 80 -8.24 -11.91 -4.66
N TYR A 81 -7.67 -11.38 -3.58
CA TYR A 81 -7.46 -9.94 -3.43
C TYR A 81 -6.61 -9.37 -4.57
N ILE A 82 -5.47 -9.99 -4.91
CA ILE A 82 -4.60 -9.52 -5.99
C ILE A 82 -5.32 -9.61 -7.34
N LYS A 83 -6.02 -10.70 -7.63
CA LYS A 83 -6.78 -10.86 -8.89
C LYS A 83 -7.90 -9.82 -9.00
N PHE A 84 -8.65 -9.61 -7.91
CA PHE A 84 -9.69 -8.60 -7.85
C PHE A 84 -9.11 -7.19 -8.04
N PHE A 85 -8.01 -6.86 -7.35
CA PHE A 85 -7.32 -5.59 -7.51
C PHE A 85 -6.91 -5.37 -8.97
N ILE A 86 -6.30 -6.35 -9.63
CA ILE A 86 -5.90 -6.24 -11.04
C ILE A 86 -7.12 -6.10 -11.95
N PHE A 87 -8.19 -6.86 -11.70
CA PHE A 87 -9.45 -6.74 -12.46
C PHE A 87 -9.99 -5.30 -12.43
N LEU A 88 -9.98 -4.65 -11.27
CA LEU A 88 -10.38 -3.26 -11.13
C LEU A 88 -9.49 -2.31 -11.97
N LEU A 89 -8.20 -2.59 -12.08
CA LEU A 89 -7.30 -1.82 -12.96
C LEU A 89 -7.61 -2.08 -14.44
N ILE A 90 -7.88 -3.34 -14.82
CA ILE A 90 -8.25 -3.70 -16.20
C ILE A 90 -9.50 -2.94 -16.64
N VAL A 91 -10.53 -2.89 -15.79
CA VAL A 91 -11.77 -2.14 -16.08
C VAL A 91 -11.49 -0.63 -16.10
N GLY A 92 -10.70 -0.13 -15.15
CA GLY A 92 -10.42 1.29 -15.04
C GLY A 92 -9.59 1.87 -16.19
N LEU A 93 -8.64 1.11 -16.75
CA LEU A 93 -7.69 1.61 -17.76
C LEU A 93 -8.39 2.11 -19.05
N PRO A 94 -9.31 1.35 -19.68
CA PRO A 94 -10.10 1.85 -20.80
C PRO A 94 -10.88 3.12 -20.47
N ILE A 95 -11.53 3.17 -19.31
CA ILE A 95 -12.30 4.34 -18.86
C ILE A 95 -11.39 5.56 -18.71
N TYR A 96 -10.20 5.38 -18.15
CA TYR A 96 -9.19 6.44 -18.06
C TYR A 96 -8.84 7.01 -19.43
N PHE A 97 -8.58 6.15 -20.43
CA PHE A 97 -8.30 6.64 -21.78
C PHE A 97 -9.49 7.34 -22.42
N LEU A 98 -10.71 6.83 -22.24
CA LEU A 98 -11.93 7.49 -22.76
C LEU A 98 -12.11 8.89 -22.17
N ILE A 99 -11.89 9.07 -20.88
CA ILE A 99 -11.97 10.39 -20.22
C ILE A 99 -10.91 11.34 -20.78
N ASN A 100 -9.66 10.89 -20.92
CA ASN A 100 -8.55 11.79 -21.28
C ASN A 100 -8.43 12.04 -22.80
N LEU A 101 -8.99 11.17 -23.65
CA LEU A 101 -8.92 11.29 -25.12
C LEU A 101 -10.23 11.78 -25.76
N VAL A 102 -11.39 11.44 -25.18
CA VAL A 102 -12.71 11.69 -25.78
C VAL A 102 -13.61 12.56 -24.90
N ASP A 103 -13.19 12.85 -23.65
CA ASP A 103 -13.92 13.70 -22.68
C ASP A 103 -15.37 13.24 -22.44
N ILE A 104 -15.54 11.94 -22.17
CA ILE A 104 -16.86 11.38 -21.86
C ILE A 104 -17.46 12.02 -20.58
N PRO A 105 -18.79 12.26 -20.52
CA PRO A 105 -19.44 12.80 -19.33
C PRO A 105 -19.58 11.75 -18.22
N PRO A 106 -19.60 12.14 -16.94
CA PRO A 106 -19.79 11.21 -15.82
C PRO A 106 -21.21 10.66 -15.81
N LEU A 107 -21.38 9.43 -15.29
CA LEU A 107 -22.70 8.82 -15.12
C LEU A 107 -23.50 9.53 -14.02
N PHE A 108 -22.84 9.86 -12.93
CA PHE A 108 -23.38 10.65 -11.83
C PHE A 108 -22.25 11.24 -10.99
N SER A 109 -22.57 12.24 -10.19
CA SER A 109 -21.61 12.87 -9.28
C SER A 109 -22.14 12.83 -7.85
N ILE A 110 -21.28 12.48 -6.89
CA ILE A 110 -21.62 12.45 -5.47
C ILE A 110 -20.80 13.50 -4.74
N GLN A 111 -21.45 14.39 -3.99
CA GLN A 111 -20.74 15.29 -3.08
C GLN A 111 -20.65 14.67 -1.68
N ARG A 112 -19.43 14.57 -1.15
CA ARG A 112 -19.16 14.17 0.24
C ARG A 112 -18.81 15.41 1.07
N GLY A 113 -19.66 15.74 2.03
CA GLY A 113 -19.54 16.92 2.88
C GLY A 113 -20.67 17.92 2.60
N GLU A 114 -20.56 19.13 3.14
CA GLU A 114 -21.55 20.18 2.95
C GLU A 114 -21.71 20.57 1.48
N ALA A 115 -22.94 20.89 1.05
CA ALA A 115 -23.22 21.37 -0.30
C ALA A 115 -22.33 22.60 -0.64
N GLY A 116 -21.70 22.58 -1.80
CA GLY A 116 -20.78 23.65 -2.25
C GLY A 116 -19.38 23.67 -1.60
N LYS A 117 -19.14 22.94 -0.50
CA LYS A 117 -17.83 22.84 0.18
C LYS A 117 -17.25 21.42 0.23
N GLY A 118 -18.10 20.41 0.04
CA GLY A 118 -17.75 19.00 0.06
C GLY A 118 -17.05 18.54 -1.22
N ARG A 119 -16.35 17.41 -1.13
CA ARG A 119 -15.63 16.80 -2.27
C ARG A 119 -16.62 16.21 -3.27
N VAL A 120 -16.52 16.61 -4.54
CA VAL A 120 -17.33 16.03 -5.62
C VAL A 120 -16.62 14.81 -6.20
N TYR A 121 -17.37 13.73 -6.36
CA TYR A 121 -16.95 12.44 -6.89
C TYR A 121 -17.67 12.14 -8.19
N ASP A 122 -17.00 12.33 -9.32
CA ASP A 122 -17.54 11.98 -10.63
C ASP A 122 -17.35 10.47 -10.85
N ASN A 123 -18.44 9.76 -11.09
CA ASN A 123 -18.44 8.32 -11.24
C ASN A 123 -18.56 7.93 -12.72
N TYR A 124 -17.60 7.12 -13.16
CA TYR A 124 -17.52 6.53 -14.50
C TYR A 124 -17.49 5.01 -14.38
N PHE A 125 -18.55 4.40 -13.84
CA PHE A 125 -18.69 2.94 -13.73
C PHE A 125 -17.53 2.29 -12.96
N PHE A 126 -17.57 2.39 -11.63
CA PHE A 126 -16.49 1.97 -10.72
C PHE A 126 -15.18 2.76 -10.86
N PHE A 127 -15.06 3.69 -11.78
CA PHE A 127 -13.93 4.62 -11.81
C PHE A 127 -14.33 5.94 -11.14
N TYR A 128 -13.67 6.29 -10.03
CA TYR A 128 -13.91 7.59 -9.37
C TYR A 128 -12.89 8.60 -9.85
N TRP A 129 -13.37 9.64 -10.52
CA TRP A 129 -12.55 10.73 -11.03
C TRP A 129 -12.85 11.99 -10.24
N THR A 130 -11.84 12.53 -9.54
CA THR A 130 -12.03 13.75 -8.75
C THR A 130 -10.84 14.68 -8.83
N ARG A 131 -11.09 15.96 -8.54
CA ARG A 131 -10.14 17.04 -8.19
C ARG A 131 -9.48 17.77 -9.37
N LEU A 132 -9.43 19.10 -9.26
CA LEU A 132 -8.51 20.03 -9.95
C LEU A 132 -7.00 19.69 -9.79
N GLY A 133 -6.65 18.69 -8.97
CA GLY A 133 -5.27 18.25 -8.70
C GLY A 133 -5.00 16.75 -8.91
N VAL A 134 -6.03 15.94 -9.23
CA VAL A 134 -5.91 14.51 -9.57
C VAL A 134 -6.40 14.23 -11.00
N LYS A 135 -6.97 15.24 -11.68
CA LYS A 135 -7.14 15.24 -13.14
C LYS A 135 -5.85 14.73 -13.83
N ASN A 136 -6.03 13.78 -14.75
CA ASN A 136 -4.98 13.10 -15.51
C ASN A 136 -4.12 12.11 -14.70
N ARG A 137 -4.63 11.57 -13.58
CA ARG A 137 -3.95 10.53 -12.80
C ARG A 137 -4.84 9.32 -12.62
N PHE A 138 -4.30 8.15 -12.90
CA PHE A 138 -5.03 6.90 -12.78
C PHE A 138 -5.20 6.45 -11.33
N SER A 139 -6.45 6.25 -10.90
CA SER A 139 -6.78 5.73 -9.56
C SER A 139 -7.80 4.58 -9.56
N SER A 140 -8.38 4.18 -10.69
CA SER A 140 -9.43 3.14 -10.75
C SER A 140 -10.59 3.44 -9.77
N VAL A 141 -11.05 2.45 -9.01
CA VAL A 141 -12.04 2.58 -7.91
C VAL A 141 -11.52 3.32 -6.69
N PHE A 142 -10.23 3.62 -6.61
CA PHE A 142 -9.64 4.22 -5.43
C PHE A 142 -9.83 5.73 -5.44
N ASP A 143 -10.02 6.29 -4.25
CA ASP A 143 -10.24 7.72 -4.04
C ASP A 143 -9.00 8.56 -4.33
N GLU A 144 -7.81 7.94 -4.38
CA GLU A 144 -6.57 8.62 -4.69
C GLU A 144 -5.53 7.74 -5.41
N PRO A 145 -4.81 8.30 -6.40
CA PRO A 145 -3.85 7.56 -7.23
C PRO A 145 -2.66 7.00 -6.44
N GLY A 146 -2.36 7.60 -5.28
CA GLY A 146 -1.30 7.09 -4.42
C GLY A 146 -1.60 5.71 -3.85
N VAL A 147 -2.85 5.24 -3.82
CA VAL A 147 -3.19 3.86 -3.38
C VAL A 147 -2.70 2.85 -4.40
N VAL A 148 -2.97 3.09 -5.69
CA VAL A 148 -2.42 2.29 -6.80
C VAL A 148 -0.89 2.34 -6.72
N GLY A 149 -0.33 3.54 -6.59
CA GLY A 149 1.11 3.73 -6.56
C GLY A 149 1.86 3.03 -5.41
N THR A 150 1.20 2.68 -4.31
CA THR A 150 1.82 1.97 -3.17
C THR A 150 1.48 0.48 -3.13
N ILE A 151 0.27 0.07 -3.52
CA ILE A 151 -0.12 -1.36 -3.54
C ILE A 151 0.56 -2.10 -4.70
N VAL A 152 0.60 -1.51 -5.89
CA VAL A 152 1.25 -2.11 -7.07
C VAL A 152 2.69 -2.55 -6.80
N PRO A 153 3.60 -1.71 -6.26
CA PRO A 153 4.98 -2.12 -6.03
C PRO A 153 5.09 -3.21 -4.95
N ILE A 154 4.21 -3.23 -3.95
CA ILE A 154 4.16 -4.32 -2.96
C ILE A 154 3.77 -5.64 -3.64
N ILE A 155 2.74 -5.64 -4.47
CA ILE A 155 2.34 -6.83 -5.25
C ILE A 155 3.50 -7.27 -6.17
N MET A 156 4.13 -6.35 -6.88
CA MET A 156 5.28 -6.65 -7.74
C MET A 156 6.49 -7.18 -6.96
N PHE A 157 6.74 -6.69 -5.75
CA PHE A 157 7.87 -7.12 -4.92
C PHE A 157 7.65 -8.54 -4.38
N TYR A 158 6.50 -8.79 -3.75
CA TYR A 158 6.27 -10.06 -3.05
C TYR A 158 5.71 -11.17 -3.94
N TYR A 159 4.97 -10.83 -5.00
CA TYR A 159 4.17 -11.77 -5.78
C TYR A 159 4.57 -11.85 -7.25
N ARG A 160 5.75 -11.34 -7.63
CA ARG A 160 6.20 -11.28 -9.03
C ARG A 160 5.96 -12.57 -9.81
N ARG A 161 6.23 -13.72 -9.19
CA ARG A 161 6.11 -15.04 -9.84
C ARG A 161 4.67 -15.50 -10.05
N MET A 162 3.71 -15.00 -9.27
CA MET A 162 2.31 -15.39 -9.38
C MET A 162 1.57 -14.61 -10.46
N LEU A 163 2.14 -13.49 -10.88
CA LEU A 163 1.59 -12.64 -11.92
C LEU A 163 1.84 -13.26 -13.30
N SER A 164 0.81 -13.28 -14.14
CA SER A 164 0.99 -13.51 -15.57
C SER A 164 1.73 -12.32 -16.21
N ARG A 165 2.28 -12.51 -17.42
CA ARG A 165 2.88 -11.40 -18.18
C ARG A 165 1.91 -10.24 -18.39
N PHE A 166 0.65 -10.58 -18.72
CA PHE A 166 -0.42 -9.60 -18.88
C PHE A 166 -0.69 -8.83 -17.58
N GLU A 167 -0.86 -9.54 -16.46
CA GLU A 167 -1.10 -8.93 -15.14
C GLU A 167 0.05 -8.00 -14.70
N PHE A 168 1.29 -8.41 -14.95
CA PHE A 168 2.46 -7.59 -14.68
C PHE A 168 2.45 -6.28 -15.49
N TRP A 169 2.08 -6.34 -16.77
CA TRP A 169 1.98 -5.15 -17.61
C TRP A 169 0.83 -4.24 -17.21
N ILE A 170 -0.33 -4.79 -16.87
CA ILE A 170 -1.46 -4.01 -16.34
C ILE A 170 -1.04 -3.24 -15.09
N LEU A 171 -0.39 -3.90 -14.14
CA LEU A 171 0.13 -3.28 -12.93
C LEU A 171 1.17 -2.19 -13.24
N THR A 172 2.06 -2.43 -14.21
CA THR A 172 3.07 -1.45 -14.64
C THR A 172 2.43 -0.21 -15.24
N ILE A 173 1.52 -0.37 -16.20
CA ILE A 173 0.83 0.73 -16.86
C ILE A 173 0.01 1.53 -15.85
N ALA A 174 -0.77 0.85 -15.01
CA ALA A 174 -1.54 1.48 -13.96
C ALA A 174 -0.66 2.26 -12.95
N GLY A 175 0.47 1.68 -12.56
CA GLY A 175 1.44 2.32 -11.66
C GLY A 175 2.03 3.59 -12.27
N ILE A 176 2.47 3.56 -13.53
CA ILE A 176 3.01 4.72 -14.24
C ILE A 176 1.92 5.80 -14.39
N LEU A 177 0.73 5.44 -14.89
CA LEU A 177 -0.38 6.37 -15.10
C LEU A 177 -0.95 6.94 -13.79
N SER A 178 -0.70 6.31 -12.65
CA SER A 178 -1.05 6.90 -11.35
C SER A 178 -0.26 8.18 -11.07
N LEU A 179 0.87 8.40 -11.78
CA LEU A 179 1.83 9.48 -11.55
C LEU A 179 2.18 9.62 -10.06
N SER A 180 2.20 8.49 -9.34
CA SER A 180 2.61 8.44 -7.94
C SER A 180 4.12 8.54 -7.88
N LEU A 181 4.63 9.62 -7.29
CA LEU A 181 6.07 9.84 -7.13
C LEU A 181 6.75 8.63 -6.48
N PHE A 182 6.10 8.05 -5.47
CA PHE A 182 6.57 6.84 -4.81
C PHE A 182 6.75 5.69 -5.80
N PHE A 183 5.74 5.41 -6.63
CA PHE A 183 5.82 4.34 -7.64
C PHE A 183 6.97 4.58 -8.61
N LEU A 184 7.07 5.80 -9.16
CA LEU A 184 8.08 6.15 -10.16
C LEU A 184 9.51 5.96 -9.62
N ILE A 185 9.74 6.29 -8.34
CA ILE A 185 11.04 6.12 -7.68
C ILE A 185 11.32 4.65 -7.36
N VAL A 186 10.35 3.92 -6.81
CA VAL A 186 10.60 2.56 -6.29
C VAL A 186 10.47 1.46 -7.34
N PHE A 187 9.86 1.73 -8.50
CA PHE A 187 9.54 0.72 -9.51
C PHE A 187 10.75 -0.11 -9.96
N LEU A 188 11.85 0.55 -10.37
CA LEU A 188 13.07 -0.13 -10.82
C LEU A 188 13.74 -0.93 -9.68
N PRO A 189 13.99 -0.35 -8.48
CA PRO A 189 14.46 -1.11 -7.33
C PRO A 189 13.58 -2.31 -6.97
N VAL A 190 12.26 -2.14 -6.95
CA VAL A 190 11.30 -3.21 -6.63
C VAL A 190 11.43 -4.37 -7.59
N ILE A 191 11.47 -4.10 -8.90
CA ILE A 191 11.63 -5.14 -9.91
C ILE A 191 12.97 -5.86 -9.74
N TYR A 192 14.05 -5.09 -9.58
CA TYR A 192 15.40 -5.63 -9.43
C TYR A 192 15.52 -6.57 -8.22
N PHE A 193 14.96 -6.18 -7.07
CA PHE A 193 15.08 -6.93 -5.83
C PHE A 193 13.97 -7.96 -5.56
N SER A 194 12.86 -7.95 -6.31
CA SER A 194 11.71 -8.87 -6.09
C SER A 194 12.09 -10.36 -6.03
N ASN A 195 13.06 -10.78 -6.84
CA ASN A 195 13.47 -12.19 -6.95
C ASN A 195 14.63 -12.59 -6.01
N THR A 196 15.04 -11.71 -5.08
CA THR A 196 16.23 -11.91 -4.23
C THR A 196 16.19 -13.23 -3.44
N ARG A 197 15.02 -13.67 -2.97
CA ARG A 197 14.84 -14.92 -2.21
C ARG A 197 15.16 -16.21 -2.98
N LEU A 198 15.26 -16.13 -4.30
CA LEU A 198 15.42 -17.29 -5.18
C LEU A 198 16.86 -17.49 -5.64
N LEU A 199 17.71 -16.50 -5.39
CA LEU A 199 19.07 -16.51 -5.88
C LEU A 199 19.93 -17.43 -5.02
N LYS A 200 20.79 -18.19 -5.69
CA LYS A 200 21.89 -18.89 -5.01
C LYS A 200 22.88 -17.86 -4.45
N ALA A 201 23.65 -18.23 -3.43
CA ALA A 201 24.58 -17.31 -2.76
C ALA A 201 25.51 -16.54 -3.71
N LYS A 202 26.08 -17.21 -4.73
CA LYS A 202 26.92 -16.56 -5.76
C LYS A 202 26.15 -15.51 -6.58
N GLN A 203 24.94 -15.82 -7.00
CA GLN A 203 24.07 -14.91 -7.76
C GLN A 203 23.62 -13.73 -6.89
N LEU A 204 23.36 -13.97 -5.61
CA LEU A 204 23.02 -12.95 -4.64
C LEU A 204 24.20 -11.99 -4.42
N ALA A 205 25.40 -12.51 -4.21
CA ALA A 205 26.62 -11.70 -4.06
C ALA A 205 26.87 -10.84 -5.29
N PHE A 206 26.74 -11.41 -6.49
CA PHE A 206 26.83 -10.66 -7.75
C PHE A 206 25.76 -9.56 -7.81
N ARG A 207 24.50 -9.88 -7.51
CA ARG A 207 23.41 -8.88 -7.48
C ARG A 207 23.71 -7.75 -6.49
N LEU A 208 24.26 -8.06 -5.32
CA LEU A 208 24.61 -7.04 -4.34
C LEU A 208 25.77 -6.16 -4.81
N ALA A 209 26.81 -6.74 -5.42
CA ALA A 209 27.93 -5.98 -5.98
C ALA A 209 27.47 -4.97 -7.05
N PHE A 210 26.52 -5.38 -7.90
CA PHE A 210 25.96 -4.51 -8.94
C PHE A 210 24.80 -3.62 -8.46
N SER A 211 24.35 -3.74 -7.21
CA SER A 211 23.19 -3.01 -6.72
C SER A 211 23.44 -1.50 -6.65
N VAL A 212 24.63 -1.07 -6.22
CA VAL A 212 25.01 0.35 -6.17
C VAL A 212 25.00 0.95 -7.56
N VAL A 213 25.63 0.27 -8.53
CA VAL A 213 25.64 0.70 -9.93
C VAL A 213 24.22 0.80 -10.49
N PHE A 214 23.38 -0.22 -10.23
CA PHE A 214 21.98 -0.22 -10.65
C PHE A 214 21.17 0.93 -10.03
N ILE A 215 21.37 1.22 -8.75
CA ILE A 215 20.70 2.33 -8.05
C ILE A 215 21.16 3.67 -8.63
N CYS A 216 22.45 3.86 -8.88
CA CYS A 216 22.98 5.07 -9.52
C CYS A 216 22.39 5.26 -10.92
N ILE A 217 22.36 4.21 -11.74
CA ILE A 217 21.75 4.26 -13.07
C ILE A 217 20.26 4.58 -12.96
N SER A 218 19.54 3.91 -12.07
CA SER A 218 18.10 4.14 -11.86
C SER A 218 17.82 5.59 -11.44
N TYR A 219 18.65 6.15 -10.55
CA TYR A 219 18.58 7.55 -10.14
C TYR A 219 18.84 8.50 -11.31
N VAL A 220 19.93 8.31 -12.06
CA VAL A 220 20.26 9.15 -13.22
C VAL A 220 19.16 9.08 -14.28
N SER A 221 18.66 7.89 -14.62
CA SER A 221 17.54 7.73 -15.54
C SER A 221 16.28 8.45 -15.05
N PHE A 222 15.98 8.36 -13.75
CA PHE A 222 14.85 9.06 -13.15
C PHE A 222 15.02 10.58 -13.21
N VAL A 223 16.21 11.11 -12.89
CA VAL A 223 16.51 12.56 -12.95
C VAL A 223 16.33 13.07 -14.38
N LEU A 224 16.85 12.35 -15.38
CA LEU A 224 16.70 12.72 -16.79
C LEU A 224 15.23 12.72 -17.22
N ALA A 225 14.49 11.68 -16.86
CA ALA A 225 13.06 11.59 -17.16
C ALA A 225 12.23 12.65 -16.43
N ALA A 226 12.56 12.97 -15.17
CA ALA A 226 11.88 14.02 -14.42
C ALA A 226 12.17 15.39 -15.02
N ARG A 227 13.41 15.65 -15.46
CA ARG A 227 13.79 16.91 -16.11
C ARG A 227 13.09 17.10 -17.45
N SER A 228 12.89 16.03 -18.24
CA SER A 228 12.17 16.13 -19.51
C SER A 228 10.68 16.48 -19.35
N THR A 229 10.15 16.44 -18.12
CA THR A 229 8.77 16.88 -17.83
C THR A 229 8.64 18.36 -17.50
N LYS A 230 9.74 19.13 -17.47
CA LYS A 230 9.75 20.53 -17.03
C LYS A 230 8.77 21.42 -17.81
N ASP A 231 8.74 21.24 -19.13
CA ASP A 231 7.99 22.11 -20.04
C ASP A 231 6.55 21.62 -20.29
N ASP A 232 6.20 20.43 -19.81
CA ASP A 232 4.84 19.89 -19.91
C ASP A 232 3.97 20.45 -18.77
N PRO A 233 2.84 21.12 -19.06
CA PRO A 233 2.05 21.79 -18.03
C PRO A 233 1.43 20.85 -16.99
N VAL A 234 1.19 19.58 -17.35
CA VAL A 234 0.62 18.58 -16.44
C VAL A 234 1.73 17.86 -15.68
N LEU A 235 2.70 17.31 -16.38
CA LEU A 235 3.76 16.50 -15.80
C LEU A 235 4.72 17.35 -14.96
N SER A 236 4.96 18.61 -15.33
CA SER A 236 5.77 19.53 -14.53
C SER A 236 5.20 19.69 -13.13
N LEU A 237 3.88 19.89 -13.00
CA LEU A 237 3.22 20.00 -11.70
C LEU A 237 3.23 18.68 -10.91
N LYS A 238 3.14 17.53 -11.58
CA LYS A 238 3.04 16.22 -10.91
C LYS A 238 4.40 15.58 -10.58
N ILE A 239 5.45 15.94 -11.32
CA ILE A 239 6.78 15.32 -11.22
C ILE A 239 7.84 16.38 -10.97
N TYR A 240 8.09 17.30 -11.91
CA TYR A 240 9.21 18.24 -11.84
C TYR A 240 9.17 19.15 -10.60
N ASN A 241 8.04 19.83 -10.36
CA ASN A 241 7.81 20.76 -9.25
C ASN A 241 7.71 20.08 -7.88
N ARG A 242 7.82 18.75 -7.82
CA ARG A 242 7.85 17.97 -6.57
C ARG A 242 9.24 17.85 -5.97
N PHE A 243 10.27 18.30 -6.69
CA PHE A 243 11.67 18.19 -6.29
C PHE A 243 12.33 19.55 -6.15
N GLU A 244 13.32 19.61 -5.29
CA GLU A 244 14.24 20.73 -5.19
C GLU A 244 15.42 20.46 -6.13
N TRP A 245 15.69 21.40 -7.03
CA TRP A 245 16.66 21.25 -8.10
C TRP A 245 17.87 22.16 -7.85
N GLN A 246 19.07 21.59 -7.92
CA GLN A 246 20.33 22.34 -7.89
C GLN A 246 21.24 21.84 -9.01
N ASN A 247 21.73 22.75 -9.86
CA ASN A 247 22.58 22.42 -11.01
C ASN A 247 22.01 21.32 -11.93
N GLY A 248 20.68 21.25 -12.07
CA GLY A 248 20.01 20.24 -12.87
C GLY A 248 19.86 18.86 -12.22
N TRP A 249 20.25 18.72 -10.94
CA TRP A 249 20.10 17.50 -10.15
C TRP A 249 19.05 17.67 -9.05
N ILE A 250 18.42 16.56 -8.65
CA ILE A 250 17.49 16.52 -7.53
C ILE A 250 18.30 16.49 -6.23
N VAL A 251 18.14 17.51 -5.39
CA VAL A 251 18.81 17.59 -4.07
C VAL A 251 17.84 17.43 -2.90
N GLY A 252 16.53 17.51 -3.16
CA GLY A 252 15.51 17.42 -2.14
C GLY A 252 14.12 17.14 -2.72
N ILE A 253 13.15 16.95 -1.83
CA ILE A 253 11.73 16.75 -2.17
C ILE A 253 10.93 17.88 -1.52
N VAL A 254 10.10 18.56 -2.30
CA VAL A 254 9.21 19.61 -1.78
C VAL A 254 8.11 18.96 -0.95
N ASN A 255 8.13 19.19 0.38
CA ASN A 255 7.15 18.63 1.31
C ASN A 255 5.79 19.32 1.19
N ASN A 256 5.02 18.91 0.18
CA ASN A 256 3.68 19.44 -0.11
C ASN A 256 2.56 18.88 0.79
N ARG A 257 2.86 17.94 1.70
CA ARG A 257 1.85 17.28 2.54
C ARG A 257 1.66 17.96 3.87
N ASP A 258 2.74 18.48 4.44
CA ASP A 258 2.72 19.17 5.73
C ASP A 258 2.52 20.68 5.53
N THR A 259 3.08 21.26 4.45
CA THR A 259 2.91 22.68 4.08
C THR A 259 1.51 23.04 3.57
N ALA A 260 0.68 22.04 3.25
CA ALA A 260 -0.71 22.25 2.86
C ALA A 260 -1.57 22.80 4.02
N ILE A 261 -1.13 22.62 5.26
CA ILE A 261 -1.82 23.08 6.47
C ILE A 261 -0.97 24.18 7.11
N ARG A 262 -1.45 25.42 7.03
CA ARG A 262 -0.78 26.58 7.63
C ARG A 262 -0.66 26.39 9.15
N GLY A 263 0.55 26.59 9.70
CA GLY A 263 0.82 26.44 11.13
C GLY A 263 1.03 25.00 11.62
N PHE A 264 1.00 24.00 10.74
CA PHE A 264 1.28 22.61 11.14
C PHE A 264 2.71 22.43 11.62
N GLU A 265 3.70 23.05 10.97
CA GLU A 265 5.11 22.92 11.38
C GLU A 265 5.34 23.42 12.80
N SER A 266 4.83 24.60 13.15
CA SER A 266 4.94 25.14 14.51
C SER A 266 4.25 24.25 15.55
N LEU A 267 3.08 23.70 15.22
CA LEU A 267 2.37 22.76 16.10
C LEU A 267 3.17 21.46 16.28
N TYR A 268 3.74 20.93 15.20
CA TYR A 268 4.51 19.69 15.26
C TYR A 268 5.82 19.87 16.04
N GLN A 269 6.51 21.01 15.89
CA GLN A 269 7.68 21.34 16.70
C GLN A 269 7.32 21.53 18.18
N GLY A 270 6.20 22.20 18.47
CA GLY A 270 5.65 22.27 19.84
C GLY A 270 5.43 20.89 20.43
N PHE A 271 4.75 20.02 19.69
CA PHE A 271 4.50 18.62 20.06
C PHE A 271 5.78 17.81 20.31
N LEU A 272 6.87 18.05 19.56
CA LEU A 272 8.16 17.40 19.80
C LEU A 272 8.89 17.97 21.02
N SER A 273 8.74 19.27 21.27
CA SER A 273 9.41 19.96 22.38
C SER A 273 8.74 19.74 23.73
N GLU A 274 7.43 19.54 23.73
CA GLU A 274 6.66 19.19 24.91
C GLU A 274 6.94 17.72 25.28
N SER A 275 7.74 17.50 26.33
CA SER A 275 8.06 16.16 26.86
C SER A 275 6.87 15.56 27.62
N ASN A 276 5.76 15.37 26.91
CA ASN A 276 4.49 14.89 27.45
C ASN A 276 4.19 13.44 27.02
N THR A 277 3.30 12.80 27.76
CA THR A 277 2.72 11.48 27.44
C THR A 277 2.18 11.40 26.02
N ASP A 278 1.69 12.53 25.50
CA ASP A 278 1.14 12.67 24.15
C ASP A 278 2.15 12.30 23.05
N LEU A 279 3.46 12.50 23.25
CA LEU A 279 4.46 12.06 22.27
C LEU A 279 4.47 10.52 22.14
N LEU A 280 4.27 9.83 23.27
CA LEU A 280 4.26 8.37 23.33
C LEU A 280 2.95 7.79 22.79
N THR A 281 1.81 8.37 23.19
CA THR A 281 0.47 7.81 22.97
C THR A 281 -0.31 8.48 21.83
N GLY A 282 0.11 9.68 21.42
CA GLY A 282 -0.58 10.52 20.44
C GLY A 282 -1.66 11.40 21.07
N LYS A 283 -2.18 12.35 20.29
CA LYS A 283 -3.32 13.24 20.62
C LYS A 283 -4.68 12.70 20.15
N GLY A 284 -4.75 11.42 19.80
CA GLY A 284 -5.96 10.74 19.35
C GLY A 284 -6.30 10.87 17.87
N LYS A 285 -7.13 9.93 17.39
CA LYS A 285 -7.64 9.93 16.00
C LYS A 285 -8.36 11.22 15.64
N ASP A 286 -8.15 11.68 14.40
CA ASP A 286 -8.85 12.81 13.80
C ASP A 286 -8.54 14.16 14.49
N TYR A 287 -7.51 14.23 15.33
CA TYR A 287 -7.05 15.48 15.96
C TYR A 287 -6.79 16.57 14.90
N MET A 288 -6.14 16.22 13.79
CA MET A 288 -5.87 17.18 12.70
C MET A 288 -7.17 17.72 12.09
N LEU A 289 -8.17 16.86 11.91
CA LEU A 289 -9.46 17.25 11.37
C LEU A 289 -10.18 18.24 12.32
N LYS A 290 -10.06 18.04 13.63
CA LYS A 290 -10.66 18.94 14.64
C LYS A 290 -9.99 20.30 14.68
N VAL A 291 -8.66 20.32 14.69
CA VAL A 291 -7.88 21.57 14.86
C VAL A 291 -7.84 22.40 13.57
N TYR A 292 -7.70 21.75 12.42
CA TYR A 292 -7.47 22.43 11.14
C TYR A 292 -8.61 22.28 10.13
N GLY A 293 -9.70 21.58 10.46
CA GLY A 293 -10.78 21.30 9.52
C GLY A 293 -10.36 20.38 8.36
N GLY A 294 -9.17 19.76 8.45
CA GLY A 294 -8.58 18.92 7.41
C GLY A 294 -7.41 18.10 7.94
N SER A 295 -7.12 16.99 7.27
CA SER A 295 -6.01 16.10 7.63
C SER A 295 -5.28 15.65 6.36
N THR A 296 -3.98 15.38 6.50
CA THR A 296 -3.11 14.87 5.43
C THR A 296 -2.51 13.52 5.83
N LEU A 297 -2.28 12.68 4.83
CA LEU A 297 -1.64 11.38 5.04
C LEU A 297 -0.12 11.55 5.04
N SER A 298 0.45 11.95 6.17
CA SER A 298 1.91 12.00 6.39
C SER A 298 2.29 11.22 7.65
N TYR A 299 3.53 10.74 7.71
CA TYR A 299 4.03 10.04 8.90
C TYR A 299 4.04 10.95 10.13
N ARG A 300 4.23 12.28 9.96
CA ARG A 300 4.18 13.25 11.05
C ARG A 300 2.78 13.35 11.64
N VAL A 301 1.75 13.43 10.79
CA VAL A 301 0.35 13.37 11.23
C VAL A 301 0.08 12.04 11.95
N PHE A 302 0.61 10.92 11.44
CA PHE A 302 0.48 9.64 12.13
C PHE A 302 1.10 9.65 13.53
N VAL A 303 2.32 10.16 13.70
CA VAL A 303 2.97 10.23 15.02
C VAL A 303 2.22 11.20 15.94
N LEU A 304 1.77 12.35 15.43
CA LEU A 304 0.98 13.31 16.20
C LEU A 304 -0.34 12.70 16.71
N GLU A 305 -1.09 12.01 15.85
CA GLU A 305 -2.39 11.45 16.21
C GLU A 305 -2.28 10.15 17.01
N ARG A 306 -1.23 9.35 16.78
CA ARG A 306 -1.15 7.95 17.24
C ARG A 306 -0.03 7.65 18.20
N GLY A 307 0.93 8.56 18.32
CA GLY A 307 2.10 8.43 19.17
C GLY A 307 3.21 7.61 18.53
N ILE A 308 4.41 7.73 19.10
CA ILE A 308 5.59 7.02 18.61
C ILE A 308 5.61 5.54 19.04
N LEU A 309 4.92 5.17 20.12
CA LEU A 309 4.90 3.78 20.61
C LEU A 309 4.30 2.82 19.59
N ILE A 310 3.16 3.19 18.98
CA ILE A 310 2.55 2.34 17.96
C ILE A 310 3.40 2.29 16.68
N LEU A 311 4.14 3.35 16.35
CA LEU A 311 5.09 3.31 15.25
C LEU A 311 6.19 2.26 15.50
N PHE A 312 6.83 2.30 16.67
CA PHE A 312 7.82 1.29 17.06
C PHE A 312 7.21 -0.11 17.11
N TYR A 313 5.99 -0.24 17.60
CA TYR A 313 5.27 -1.50 17.61
C TYR A 313 5.04 -2.05 16.20
N LEU A 314 4.65 -1.22 15.23
CA LEU A 314 4.47 -1.64 13.85
C LEU A 314 5.80 -2.06 13.21
N ILE A 315 6.89 -1.33 13.48
CA ILE A 315 8.23 -1.72 13.01
C ILE A 315 8.61 -3.08 13.61
N PHE A 316 8.41 -3.27 14.91
CA PHE A 316 8.64 -4.54 15.60
C PHE A 316 7.78 -5.66 15.00
N LEU A 317 6.48 -5.45 14.81
CA LEU A 317 5.55 -6.43 14.27
C LEU A 317 5.99 -6.89 12.89
N PHE A 318 6.28 -5.96 11.97
CA PHE A 318 6.75 -6.33 10.65
C PHE A 318 8.12 -6.99 10.73
N ALA A 319 9.06 -6.50 11.54
CA ALA A 319 10.34 -7.17 11.74
C ALA A 319 10.17 -8.60 12.26
N TYR A 320 9.27 -8.85 13.20
CA TYR A 320 8.99 -10.19 13.73
C TYR A 320 8.51 -11.16 12.63
N LEU A 321 7.70 -10.69 11.68
CA LEU A 321 7.17 -11.46 10.54
C LEU A 321 8.18 -11.71 9.42
N HIS A 322 9.40 -11.17 9.52
CA HIS A 322 10.40 -11.36 8.48
C HIS A 322 11.21 -12.66 8.69
N PRO A 323 11.48 -13.43 7.62
CA PRO A 323 12.25 -14.67 7.70
C PRO A 323 13.77 -14.41 7.76
N TRP A 324 14.25 -13.68 8.77
CA TRP A 324 15.64 -13.20 8.88
C TRP A 324 16.70 -14.30 8.75
N ARG A 325 16.46 -15.47 9.37
CA ARG A 325 17.42 -16.58 9.36
C ARG A 325 17.63 -17.18 7.97
N LYS A 326 16.56 -17.24 7.16
CA LYS A 326 16.59 -17.90 5.85
C LYS A 326 16.89 -16.91 4.72
N TYR A 327 16.37 -15.69 4.83
CA TYR A 327 16.37 -14.70 3.77
C TYR A 327 16.78 -13.30 4.26
N PHE A 328 17.86 -13.21 5.04
CA PHE A 328 18.34 -11.97 5.68
C PHE A 328 18.35 -10.75 4.75
N ILE A 329 19.04 -10.84 3.60
CA ILE A 329 19.18 -9.73 2.64
C ILE A 329 17.83 -9.29 2.08
N PHE A 330 16.98 -10.25 1.72
CA PHE A 330 15.62 -9.95 1.27
C PHE A 330 14.85 -9.24 2.38
N SER A 331 14.96 -9.70 3.64
CA SER A 331 14.28 -9.09 4.77
C SER A 331 14.74 -7.66 5.03
N CYS A 332 16.04 -7.35 4.89
CA CYS A 332 16.53 -5.97 4.96
C CYS A 332 15.92 -5.08 3.87
N ILE A 333 15.94 -5.53 2.61
CA ILE A 333 15.38 -4.79 1.48
C ILE A 333 13.87 -4.60 1.65
N SER A 334 13.18 -5.66 2.06
CA SER A 334 11.75 -5.70 2.32
C SER A 334 11.36 -4.69 3.41
N MET A 335 12.07 -4.67 4.54
CA MET A 335 11.86 -3.68 5.60
C MET A 335 12.10 -2.25 5.12
N LEU A 336 13.14 -2.02 4.31
CA LEU A 336 13.38 -0.70 3.71
C LEU A 336 12.21 -0.26 2.83
N ILE A 337 11.71 -1.15 1.97
CA ILE A 337 10.53 -0.88 1.13
C ILE A 337 9.31 -0.57 2.00
N LEU A 338 9.06 -1.34 3.06
CA LEU A 338 7.95 -1.09 3.98
C LEU A 338 8.09 0.27 4.69
N MET A 339 9.29 0.67 5.12
CA MET A 339 9.52 2.00 5.68
C MET A 339 9.23 3.11 4.67
N LEU A 340 9.63 2.94 3.40
CA LEU A 340 9.31 3.90 2.34
C LEU A 340 7.80 3.93 2.05
N VAL A 341 7.12 2.79 2.05
CA VAL A 341 5.65 2.72 1.94
C VAL A 341 5.01 3.46 3.10
N PHE A 342 5.48 3.24 4.32
CA PHE A 342 4.94 3.88 5.52
C PHE A 342 5.12 5.40 5.49
N PHE A 343 6.31 5.87 5.08
CA PHE A 343 6.59 7.29 4.86
C PHE A 343 5.59 7.91 3.88
N GLN A 344 5.26 7.18 2.80
CA GLN A 344 4.29 7.63 1.81
C GLN A 344 2.83 7.44 2.26
N ARG A 345 2.52 6.42 3.04
CA ARG A 345 1.17 6.06 3.51
C ARG A 345 1.29 5.31 4.84
N PRO A 346 1.04 5.97 5.97
CA PRO A 346 1.14 5.34 7.29
C PRO A 346 -0.12 4.52 7.59
N MET A 347 -0.37 3.51 6.76
CA MET A 347 -1.56 2.64 6.78
C MET A 347 -1.16 1.16 6.62
N LEU A 348 0.10 0.80 6.89
CA LEU A 348 0.55 -0.60 6.76
C LEU A 348 -0.25 -1.60 7.60
N TYR A 349 -0.86 -1.12 8.69
CA TYR A 349 -1.75 -1.89 9.56
C TYR A 349 -3.16 -2.11 9.00
N SER A 350 -3.54 -1.43 7.93
CA SER A 350 -4.81 -1.69 7.27
C SER A 350 -4.79 -3.05 6.58
N LEU A 351 -5.95 -3.72 6.57
CA LEU A 351 -6.09 -5.11 6.14
C LEU A 351 -5.45 -5.40 4.79
N ASN A 352 -5.63 -4.52 3.80
CA ASN A 352 -5.09 -4.70 2.46
C ASN A 352 -3.55 -4.71 2.42
N TYR A 353 -2.88 -3.84 3.17
CA TYR A 353 -1.42 -3.85 3.23
C TYR A 353 -0.92 -5.03 4.03
N PHE A 354 -1.48 -5.25 5.22
CA PHE A 354 -1.06 -6.34 6.09
C PHE A 354 -1.21 -7.70 5.41
N LEU A 355 -2.34 -7.96 4.75
CA LEU A 355 -2.62 -9.22 4.06
C LEU A 355 -1.58 -9.53 2.97
N ILE A 356 -1.26 -8.56 2.11
CA ILE A 356 -0.31 -8.75 1.01
C ILE A 356 1.11 -8.91 1.58
N VAL A 357 1.48 -8.14 2.59
CA VAL A 357 2.82 -8.21 3.19
C VAL A 357 2.99 -9.53 3.96
N TYR A 358 2.05 -9.89 4.83
CA TYR A 358 2.11 -11.11 5.63
C TYR A 358 2.23 -12.36 4.74
N VAL A 359 1.32 -12.54 3.78
CA VAL A 359 1.36 -13.70 2.87
C VAL A 359 2.57 -13.63 1.93
N GLY A 360 2.98 -12.43 1.55
CA GLY A 360 4.17 -12.18 0.76
C GLY A 360 5.46 -12.60 1.47
N LEU A 361 5.53 -12.46 2.79
CA LEU A 361 6.66 -12.81 3.65
C LEU A 361 6.66 -14.29 4.03
N GLU A 362 5.61 -14.75 4.70
CA GLU A 362 5.55 -16.05 5.38
C GLU A 362 5.20 -17.20 4.43
N LEU A 363 4.31 -16.96 3.47
CA LEU A 363 3.76 -18.02 2.61
C LEU A 363 4.38 -18.02 1.20
N PHE A 364 5.58 -17.45 1.06
CA PHE A 364 6.30 -17.37 -0.21
C PHE A 364 6.56 -18.74 -0.85
N GLU A 365 6.88 -19.75 -0.04
CA GLU A 365 7.14 -21.10 -0.55
C GLU A 365 5.90 -21.74 -1.18
N MET A 366 4.72 -21.41 -0.66
CA MET A 366 3.45 -21.85 -1.25
C MET A 366 3.26 -21.24 -2.65
N GLN A 367 3.76 -20.02 -2.88
CA GLN A 367 3.79 -19.40 -4.21
C GLN A 367 4.70 -20.17 -5.18
N ALA A 368 5.85 -20.63 -4.69
CA ALA A 368 6.80 -21.40 -5.50
C ALA A 368 6.20 -22.76 -5.92
N ARG A 369 5.54 -23.46 -4.97
CA ARG A 369 4.83 -24.73 -5.24
C ARG A 369 3.60 -24.58 -6.13
N PHE A 370 2.87 -23.48 -5.99
CA PHE A 370 1.71 -23.20 -6.85
C PHE A 370 2.12 -23.04 -8.32
N ASN A 371 3.22 -22.33 -8.57
CA ASN A 371 3.73 -22.15 -9.92
C ASN A 371 4.28 -23.42 -10.55
N SER A 372 4.92 -24.30 -9.77
CA SER A 372 5.35 -25.60 -10.31
C SER A 372 4.14 -26.43 -10.74
N LYS A 373 3.09 -26.53 -9.90
CA LYS A 373 1.85 -27.23 -10.27
C LYS A 373 1.17 -26.68 -11.53
N LYS A 374 1.20 -25.35 -11.74
CA LYS A 374 0.63 -24.71 -12.95
C LYS A 374 1.47 -24.95 -14.21
N LEU A 375 2.78 -25.14 -14.06
CA LEU A 375 3.67 -25.54 -15.15
C LEU A 375 3.48 -27.02 -15.47
N ASP A 376 3.39 -27.87 -14.45
CA ASP A 376 3.14 -29.31 -14.59
C ASP A 376 1.78 -29.57 -15.27
N SER A 377 0.72 -28.86 -14.85
CA SER A 377 -0.62 -28.97 -15.48
C SER A 377 -0.70 -28.40 -16.91
N LYS A 378 0.29 -27.63 -17.35
CA LYS A 378 0.43 -27.20 -18.75
C LYS A 378 1.30 -28.14 -19.57
N ASN A 379 2.13 -28.94 -18.90
CA ASN A 379 3.02 -29.92 -19.49
C ASN A 379 2.42 -31.33 -19.54
N GLU A 380 1.31 -31.60 -18.86
CA GLU A 380 0.54 -32.84 -19.02
C GLU A 380 -0.07 -32.99 -20.43
N ASP A 381 -0.12 -31.92 -21.23
CA ASP A 381 -0.44 -31.94 -22.67
C ASP A 381 0.81 -31.87 -23.58
N SER A 382 2.03 -31.89 -23.02
CA SER A 382 3.27 -31.88 -23.79
C SER A 382 4.24 -32.93 -23.29
N THR A 383 4.19 -34.11 -23.90
CA THR A 383 5.33 -35.03 -23.94
C THR A 383 6.58 -34.26 -24.41
N HIS A 384 7.65 -34.40 -23.63
CA HIS A 384 8.95 -33.70 -23.71
C HIS A 384 9.05 -32.40 -22.92
N TYR A 385 9.56 -32.48 -21.69
CA TYR A 385 10.83 -31.85 -21.30
C TYR A 385 11.28 -32.45 -19.96
N SER A 386 12.29 -33.32 -19.98
CA SER A 386 12.98 -33.79 -18.80
C SER A 386 13.88 -32.67 -18.25
N ILE A 387 13.72 -32.35 -16.96
CA ILE A 387 14.66 -31.52 -16.20
C ILE A 387 15.54 -32.48 -15.40
N SER A 388 16.83 -32.54 -15.75
CA SER A 388 17.87 -33.20 -14.94
C SER A 388 18.17 -32.38 -13.68
N ARG A 389 18.40 -33.10 -12.58
CA ARG A 389 18.50 -32.65 -11.18
C ARG A 389 19.69 -31.72 -10.89
#